data_AF-A0A6B3CUM1-F1
#
_entry.id   AF-A0A6B3CUM1-F1
#
_cell.length_a   1.000
_cell.length_b   1.000
_cell.length_c   1.000
_cell.angle_alpha   90.00
_cell.angle_beta   90.00
_cell.angle_gamma   90.00
#
_symmetry.space_group_name_H-M   'P 1'
#
loop_
_entity.id
_entity.type
_entity.pdbx_description
1 polymer ?
#
loop_
_entity_poly.entity_id
_entity_poly.type
_entity_poly.pdbx_seq_one_letter_code
_entity_poly.pdbx_strand_id
1 'polypeptide(L)'
;SATGPLSDPKVPDIPGLDSFPGKVFHSARWDHDYDLTGKRVAMIGTGASAIQIVPSIQPKVGRLTLFQRTPAWVMPRMDRAISGVERALHRAVPATTRLRRGLLWGIRELQVQAFTKHPDELGFVERIAKRNMGAAIKDPALRAKLTPDYRIGCKR
;
A
#
# COMPACT_ATOMS: atom_id res chain seq x y z
N SER A 1 5.00 27.90 1.66
CA SER A 1 5.85 26.79 2.16
C SER A 1 5.64 25.56 1.28
N ALA A 2 6.58 24.60 1.26
CA ALA A 2 6.52 23.39 0.44
C ALA A 2 6.84 22.14 1.29
N THR A 3 6.16 22.01 2.44
CA THR A 3 6.50 21.02 3.49
C THR A 3 5.95 19.62 3.23
N GLY A 4 5.03 19.48 2.27
CA GLY A 4 4.38 18.21 1.94
C GLY A 4 3.17 17.89 2.85
N PRO A 5 2.15 17.18 2.34
CA PRO A 5 0.89 16.96 3.08
C PRO A 5 0.97 15.84 4.15
N LEU A 6 2.07 15.08 4.18
CA LEU A 6 2.24 13.88 5.01
C LEU A 6 3.65 13.85 5.63
N SER A 7 4.14 14.99 6.14
CA SER A 7 5.52 15.14 6.65
C SER A 7 5.69 14.72 8.11
N ASP A 8 4.66 14.92 8.93
CA ASP A 8 4.75 14.76 10.38
C ASP A 8 4.24 13.38 10.81
N PRO A 9 5.11 12.50 11.35
CA PRO A 9 4.69 11.19 11.81
C PRO A 9 3.81 11.30 13.06
N LYS A 10 2.66 10.62 13.04
CA LYS A 10 1.78 10.51 14.20
C LYS A 10 2.02 9.17 14.89
N VAL A 11 2.70 9.20 16.03
CA VAL A 11 2.84 8.03 16.90
C VAL A 11 1.52 7.81 17.64
N PRO A 12 0.93 6.61 17.61
CA PRO A 12 -0.29 6.33 18.38
C PRO A 12 0.01 6.37 19.87
N ASP A 13 -0.92 6.93 20.64
CA ASP A 13 -0.88 6.88 22.09
C ASP A 13 -1.24 5.45 22.55
N ILE A 14 -0.20 4.69 22.93
CA ILE A 14 -0.32 3.31 23.38
C ILE A 14 0.23 3.25 24.81
N PRO A 15 -0.59 2.90 25.80
CA PRO A 15 -0.13 2.76 27.17
C PRO A 15 1.06 1.79 27.29
N GLY A 16 2.14 2.24 27.92
CA GLY A 16 3.36 1.45 28.13
C GLY A 16 4.30 1.37 26.93
N LEU A 17 4.07 2.12 25.85
CA LEU A 17 4.96 2.14 24.69
C LEU A 17 6.35 2.72 25.02
N ASP A 18 6.38 3.71 25.91
CA ASP A 18 7.57 4.40 26.43
C ASP A 18 8.46 3.48 27.29
N SER A 19 7.86 2.49 27.95
CA SER A 19 8.55 1.51 28.80
C SER A 19 8.80 0.18 28.09
N PHE A 20 8.51 0.08 26.78
CA PHE A 20 8.77 -1.13 26.02
C PHE A 20 10.28 -1.40 25.96
N PRO A 21 10.76 -2.57 26.45
CA PRO A 21 12.19 -2.83 26.58
C PRO A 21 12.89 -3.07 25.22
N GLY A 22 12.13 -3.22 24.15
CA GLY A 22 12.65 -3.41 22.80
C GLY A 22 12.74 -2.11 21.99
N LYS A 23 13.31 -2.23 20.79
CA LYS A 23 13.41 -1.10 19.85
C LYS A 23 12.03 -0.72 19.30
N VAL A 24 11.69 0.57 19.37
CA VAL A 24 10.49 1.18 18.78
C VAL A 24 10.91 2.29 17.82
N PHE A 25 10.33 2.32 16.61
CA PHE A 25 10.46 3.46 15.70
C PHE A 25 9.27 3.52 14.74
N HIS A 26 8.98 4.72 14.23
CA HIS A 26 7.92 4.96 13.27
C HIS A 26 8.42 4.71 11.84
N SER A 27 7.58 4.18 10.95
CA SER A 27 7.94 3.89 9.55
C SER A 27 8.54 5.08 8.78
N ALA A 28 8.12 6.30 9.09
CA ALA A 28 8.65 7.55 8.51
C ALA A 28 9.99 8.03 9.11
N ARG A 29 10.49 7.35 10.15
CA ARG A 29 11.78 7.57 10.82
C ARG A 29 12.50 6.22 10.93
N TRP A 30 12.61 5.55 9.78
CA TRP A 30 13.16 4.21 9.69
C TRP A 30 14.62 4.18 10.14
N ASP A 31 14.96 3.23 11.01
CA ASP A 31 16.32 2.98 11.45
C ASP A 31 16.98 1.96 10.51
N HIS A 32 17.91 2.42 9.66
CA HIS A 32 18.56 1.58 8.66
C HIS A 32 19.64 0.66 9.24
N ASP A 33 20.14 0.97 10.43
CA ASP A 33 21.23 0.23 11.08
C ASP A 33 20.71 -0.89 11.98
N TYR A 34 19.39 -0.93 12.23
CA TYR A 34 18.78 -1.93 13.07
C TYR A 34 18.44 -3.22 12.28
N ASP A 35 19.25 -4.26 12.48
CA ASP A 35 18.99 -5.59 11.90
C ASP A 35 17.72 -6.22 12.51
N LEU A 36 16.83 -6.71 11.65
CA LEU A 36 15.57 -7.36 12.04
C LEU A 36 15.64 -8.89 12.00
N THR A 37 16.78 -9.45 11.56
CA THR A 37 16.92 -10.90 11.31
C THR A 37 16.65 -11.71 12.58
N GLY A 38 15.78 -12.73 12.47
CA GLY A 38 15.41 -13.62 13.58
C GLY A 38 14.57 -12.97 14.69
N LYS A 39 14.33 -11.65 14.65
CA LYS A 39 13.58 -10.96 15.71
C LYS A 39 12.09 -11.23 15.66
N ARG A 40 11.42 -11.02 16.80
CA ARG A 40 9.96 -10.97 16.91
C ARG A 40 9.52 -9.52 16.72
N VAL A 41 8.82 -9.24 15.62
CA VAL A 41 8.45 -7.88 15.22
C VAL A 41 6.92 -7.71 15.27
N ALA A 42 6.48 -6.65 15.92
CA ALA A 42 5.11 -6.17 15.90
C ALA A 42 4.99 -4.99 14.93
N MET A 43 4.10 -5.08 13.94
CA MET A 43 3.75 -3.98 13.05
C MET A 43 2.38 -3.43 13.43
N ILE A 44 2.31 -2.15 13.78
CA ILE A 44 1.06 -1.49 14.17
C ILE A 44 0.56 -0.66 13.00
N GLY A 45 -0.62 -1.03 12.48
CA GLY A 45 -1.24 -0.38 11.33
C GLY A 45 -1.03 -1.14 10.01
N THR A 46 -1.99 -0.95 9.10
CA THR A 46 -2.13 -1.69 7.84
C THR A 46 -2.26 -0.77 6.62
N GLY A 47 -1.81 0.48 6.74
CA GLY A 47 -1.81 1.44 5.63
C GLY A 47 -0.77 1.11 4.55
N ALA A 48 -0.63 2.01 3.57
CA ALA A 48 0.29 1.84 2.45
C ALA A 48 1.73 1.50 2.87
N SER A 49 2.25 2.12 3.94
CA SER A 49 3.58 1.80 4.48
C SER A 49 3.70 0.35 4.92
N ALA A 50 2.70 -0.19 5.63
CA ALA A 50 2.72 -1.56 6.11
C ALA A 50 2.65 -2.57 4.95
N ILE A 51 1.81 -2.29 3.95
CA ILE A 51 1.67 -3.14 2.75
C ILE A 51 3.01 -3.26 1.99
N GLN A 52 3.90 -2.27 2.10
CA GLN A 52 5.23 -2.31 1.50
C GLN A 52 6.27 -2.92 2.44
N ILE A 53 6.28 -2.53 3.71
CA ILE A 53 7.29 -2.96 4.69
C ILE A 53 7.13 -4.44 5.05
N VAL A 54 5.90 -4.89 5.33
CA VAL A 54 5.65 -6.24 5.85
C VAL A 54 6.19 -7.32 4.90
N PRO A 55 5.88 -7.31 3.58
CA PRO A 55 6.46 -8.29 2.66
C PRO A 55 7.98 -8.24 2.56
N SER A 56 8.60 -7.07 2.75
CA SER A 56 10.06 -6.92 2.68
C SER A 56 10.81 -7.43 3.91
N ILE A 57 10.19 -7.37 5.10
CA ILE A 57 10.81 -7.82 6.35
C ILE A 57 10.38 -9.23 6.76
N GLN A 58 9.20 -9.69 6.34
CA GLN A 58 8.64 -10.99 6.72
C GLN A 58 9.60 -12.17 6.47
N PRO A 59 10.35 -12.24 5.35
CA PRO A 59 11.29 -13.33 5.12
C PRO A 59 12.51 -13.33 6.07
N LYS A 60 12.80 -12.22 6.73
CA LYS A 60 14.00 -12.03 7.57
C LYS A 60 13.72 -12.21 9.05
N VAL A 61 12.56 -11.76 9.52
CA VAL A 61 12.18 -11.79 10.94
C VAL A 61 11.80 -13.20 11.37
N GLY A 62 12.06 -13.55 12.63
CA GLY A 62 11.69 -14.86 13.18
C GLY A 62 10.17 -14.99 13.38
N ARG A 63 9.49 -13.89 13.73
CA ARG A 63 8.02 -13.84 13.80
C ARG A 63 7.53 -12.43 13.54
N LEU A 64 6.54 -12.28 12.67
CA LEU A 64 5.84 -11.01 12.43
C LEU A 64 4.42 -11.09 12.98
N THR A 65 4.00 -10.09 13.74
CA THR A 65 2.60 -9.93 14.19
C THR A 65 2.08 -8.58 13.71
N LEU A 66 1.02 -8.61 12.91
CA LEU A 66 0.42 -7.42 12.30
C LEU A 66 -0.86 -7.05 13.07
N PHE A 67 -0.86 -5.86 13.68
CA PHE A 67 -2.01 -5.32 14.38
C PHE A 67 -2.83 -4.45 13.43
N GLN A 68 -4.00 -4.95 13.06
CA GLN A 68 -4.94 -4.29 12.17
C GLN A 68 -6.12 -3.71 12.95
N ARG A 69 -6.38 -2.41 12.78
CA ARG A 69 -7.63 -1.79 13.27
C ARG A 69 -8.73 -1.85 12.21
N THR A 70 -8.44 -1.37 11.00
CA THR A 70 -9.36 -1.42 9.87
C THR A 70 -8.58 -1.93 8.66
N PRO A 71 -9.06 -2.97 7.93
CA PRO A 71 -8.41 -3.43 6.72
C PRO A 71 -8.46 -2.38 5.62
N ALA A 72 -7.50 -2.42 4.69
CA ALA A 72 -7.46 -1.57 3.50
C ALA A 72 -7.82 -2.38 2.25
N TRP A 73 -8.43 -1.74 1.26
CA TRP A 73 -8.63 -2.35 -0.05
C TRP A 73 -7.28 -2.53 -0.76
N VAL A 74 -6.94 -3.77 -1.15
CA VAL A 74 -5.69 -4.08 -1.85
C VAL A 74 -5.97 -4.52 -3.28
N MET A 75 -5.61 -3.66 -4.23
CA MET A 75 -5.71 -3.95 -5.66
C MET A 75 -4.50 -4.75 -6.16
N PRO A 76 -4.64 -5.54 -7.24
CA PRO A 76 -3.50 -6.13 -7.94
C PRO A 76 -2.48 -5.05 -8.31
N ARG A 77 -1.21 -5.28 -7.97
CA ARG A 77 -0.11 -4.40 -8.36
C ARG A 77 0.45 -4.88 -9.70
N MET A 78 0.22 -4.12 -10.77
CA MET A 78 0.73 -4.40 -12.11
C MET A 78 2.14 -3.81 -12.32
N ASP A 79 3.02 -4.02 -11.35
CA ASP A 79 4.37 -3.48 -11.41
C ASP A 79 5.25 -4.33 -12.33
N ARG A 80 6.03 -3.67 -13.20
CA ARG A 80 6.98 -4.35 -14.10
C ARG A 80 8.19 -3.47 -14.35
N ALA A 81 9.32 -4.13 -14.60
CA ALA A 81 10.49 -3.42 -15.09
C ALA A 81 10.17 -2.74 -16.44
N ILE A 82 10.52 -1.47 -16.55
CA ILE A 82 10.57 -0.76 -17.83
C ILE A 82 11.80 -1.31 -18.58
N SER A 83 11.61 -1.80 -19.81
CA SER A 83 12.70 -2.44 -20.56
C SER A 83 13.71 -1.41 -21.06
N GLY A 84 14.92 -1.86 -21.40
CA GLY A 84 15.95 -1.00 -22.02
C GLY A 84 15.47 -0.39 -23.34
N VAL A 85 14.77 -1.20 -24.15
CA VAL A 85 14.17 -0.78 -25.43
C VAL A 85 13.08 0.28 -25.21
N GLU A 86 12.19 0.08 -24.24
CA GLU A 86 11.15 1.06 -23.90
C GLU A 86 11.75 2.39 -23.44
N ARG A 87 12.81 2.34 -22.61
CA ARG A 87 13.55 3.55 -22.20
C ARG A 87 14.21 4.25 -23.39
N ALA A 88 14.84 3.50 -24.29
CA ALA A 88 15.49 4.06 -25.48
C ALA A 88 14.46 4.73 -26.41
N LEU A 89 13.31 4.09 -26.63
CA LEU A 89 12.22 4.62 -27.43
C LEU A 89 11.66 5.93 -26.84
N HIS A 90 11.44 5.99 -25.53
CA HIS A 90 10.97 7.19 -24.85
C HIS A 90 11.96 8.36 -24.89
N ARG A 91 13.27 8.07 -24.95
CA ARG A 91 14.32 9.09 -25.12
C ARG A 91 14.42 9.58 -26.56
N ALA A 92 14.38 8.66 -27.52
CA ALA A 92 14.57 8.97 -28.94
C ALA A 92 13.33 9.63 -29.57
N VAL A 93 12.11 9.26 -29.12
CA VAL A 93 10.85 9.70 -29.73
C VAL A 93 9.95 10.38 -28.69
N PRO A 94 10.02 11.72 -28.54
CA PRO A 94 9.27 12.47 -27.53
C PRO A 94 7.74 12.25 -27.56
N ALA A 95 7.18 11.95 -28.74
CA ALA A 95 5.76 11.64 -28.90
C ALA A 95 5.30 10.43 -28.06
N THR A 96 6.17 9.44 -27.86
CA THR A 96 5.84 8.25 -27.06
C THR A 96 5.67 8.58 -25.58
N THR A 97 6.47 9.50 -25.05
CA THR A 97 6.34 10.01 -23.68
C THR A 97 5.05 10.81 -23.53
N ARG A 98 4.70 11.64 -24.52
CA ARG A 98 3.43 12.39 -24.53
C ARG A 98 2.22 11.46 -24.59
N LEU A 99 2.24 10.45 -25.45
CA LEU A 99 1.18 9.45 -25.56
C LEU A 99 1.00 8.69 -24.24
N ARG A 100 2.09 8.22 -23.65
CA ARG A 100 2.06 7.53 -22.36
C ARG A 100 1.49 8.43 -21.26
N ARG A 101 1.90 9.69 -21.21
CA ARG A 101 1.37 10.67 -20.25
C ARG A 101 -0.12 10.91 -20.48
N GLY A 102 -0.56 11.04 -21.74
CA GLY A 102 -1.96 11.20 -22.10
C GLY A 102 -2.81 10.00 -21.69
N LEU A 103 -2.31 8.78 -21.91
CA LEU A 103 -2.96 7.55 -21.45
C LEU A 103 -3.10 7.51 -19.92
N LEU A 104 -2.01 7.80 -19.19
CA LEU A 104 -2.04 7.84 -17.74
C LEU A 104 -2.99 8.91 -17.22
N TRP A 105 -3.02 10.09 -17.85
CA TRP A 105 -3.94 11.15 -17.53
C TRP A 105 -5.40 10.72 -17.74
N GLY A 106 -5.73 10.12 -18.90
CA GLY A 106 -7.08 9.63 -19.18
C GLY A 106 -7.54 8.55 -18.18
N ILE A 107 -6.65 7.63 -17.80
CA ILE A 107 -6.94 6.64 -16.75
C ILE A 107 -7.26 7.32 -15.41
N ARG A 108 -6.52 8.37 -15.04
CA ARG A 108 -6.78 9.12 -13.81
C ARG A 108 -8.08 9.91 -13.88
N GLU A 109 -8.39 10.50 -15.03
CA GLU A 109 -9.65 11.23 -15.22
C GLU A 109 -10.85 10.30 -15.07
N LEU A 110 -10.80 9.11 -15.68
CA LEU A 110 -11.81 8.06 -15.49
C LEU A 110 -11.96 7.64 -14.02
N GLN A 111 -10.85 7.53 -13.28
CA GLN A 111 -10.92 7.25 -11.85
C GLN A 111 -11.61 8.38 -11.07
N VAL A 112 -11.33 9.65 -11.39
CA VAL A 112 -12.01 10.79 -10.77
C VAL A 112 -13.51 10.76 -11.06
N GLN A 113 -13.93 10.46 -12.30
CA GLN A 113 -15.35 10.32 -12.63
C GLN A 113 -16.02 9.20 -11.81
N ALA A 114 -15.37 8.04 -11.68
CA ALA A 114 -15.88 6.93 -10.87
C ALA A 114 -16.02 7.30 -9.37
N PHE A 115 -15.13 8.14 -8.83
CA PHE A 115 -15.22 8.58 -7.43
C PHE A 115 -16.23 9.71 -7.18
N THR A 116 -16.47 10.58 -8.16
CA THR A 116 -17.21 11.83 -7.95
C THR A 116 -18.58 11.87 -8.59
N LYS A 117 -18.81 11.16 -9.70
CA LYS A 117 -20.06 11.23 -10.47
C LYS A 117 -20.76 9.89 -10.63
N HIS A 118 -20.02 8.79 -10.67
CA HIS A 118 -20.56 7.45 -10.91
C HIS A 118 -20.12 6.43 -9.84
N PRO A 119 -20.49 6.65 -8.56
CA PRO A 119 -20.04 5.80 -7.45
C PRO A 119 -20.49 4.34 -7.55
N ASP A 120 -21.49 4.03 -8.38
CA ASP A 120 -21.93 2.67 -8.65
C ASP A 120 -20.87 1.85 -9.43
N GLU A 121 -20.03 2.51 -10.22
CA GLU A 121 -18.92 1.87 -10.96
C GLU A 121 -17.86 1.29 -10.01
N LEU A 122 -17.74 1.84 -8.79
CA LEU A 122 -16.80 1.38 -7.77
C LEU A 122 -17.07 -0.07 -7.33
N GLY A 123 -18.30 -0.57 -7.49
CA GLY A 123 -18.63 -1.97 -7.24
C GLY A 123 -17.89 -2.95 -8.17
N PHE A 124 -17.54 -2.54 -9.39
CA PHE A 124 -16.66 -3.34 -10.25
C PHE A 124 -15.24 -3.41 -9.71
N VAL A 125 -14.72 -2.29 -9.21
CA VAL A 125 -13.37 -2.22 -8.63
C VAL A 125 -13.29 -3.06 -7.35
N GLU A 126 -14.31 -3.03 -6.50
CA GLU A 126 -14.43 -3.91 -5.33
C GLU A 126 -14.41 -5.38 -5.72
N ARG A 127 -15.09 -5.78 -6.80
CA ARG A 127 -15.05 -7.17 -7.30
C ARG A 127 -13.64 -7.59 -7.70
N ILE A 128 -12.89 -6.71 -8.37
CA ILE A 128 -11.49 -6.97 -8.71
C ILE A 128 -10.65 -7.15 -7.44
N ALA A 129 -10.81 -6.26 -6.45
CA ALA A 129 -10.09 -6.35 -5.17
C ALA A 129 -10.44 -7.65 -4.42
N LYS A 130 -11.72 -8.00 -4.31
CA LYS A 130 -12.19 -9.24 -3.68
C LYS A 130 -11.65 -10.49 -4.40
N ARG A 131 -11.60 -10.47 -5.74
CA ARG A 131 -11.01 -11.56 -6.52
C ARG A 131 -9.50 -11.71 -6.26
N ASN A 132 -8.77 -10.60 -6.21
CA ASN A 132 -7.35 -10.57 -5.85
C ASN A 132 -7.12 -11.18 -4.46
N MET A 133 -7.91 -10.77 -3.47
CA MET A 133 -7.86 -11.31 -2.13
C MET A 133 -8.20 -12.81 -2.09
N GLY A 134 -9.24 -13.26 -2.79
CA GLY A 134 -9.60 -14.68 -2.85
C GLY A 134 -8.54 -15.55 -3.55
N ALA A 135 -7.80 -14.98 -4.50
CA ALA A 135 -6.67 -15.66 -5.11
C ALA A 135 -5.51 -15.84 -4.11
N ALA A 136 -5.19 -14.81 -3.32
CA ALA A 136 -4.06 -14.81 -2.40
C ALA A 136 -4.33 -15.48 -1.03
N ILE A 137 -5.54 -15.34 -0.49
CA ILE A 137 -5.90 -15.74 0.88
C ILE A 137 -6.91 -16.89 0.82
N LYS A 138 -6.46 -18.11 1.12
CA LYS A 138 -7.28 -19.32 1.06
C LYS A 138 -8.15 -19.54 2.31
N ASP A 139 -7.67 -19.11 3.47
CA ASP A 139 -8.43 -19.18 4.72
C ASP A 139 -9.64 -18.21 4.69
N PRO A 140 -10.88 -18.71 4.75
CA PRO A 140 -12.07 -17.88 4.71
C PRO A 140 -12.20 -16.96 5.95
N ALA A 141 -11.77 -17.40 7.13
CA ALA A 141 -11.86 -16.59 8.34
C ALA A 141 -10.88 -15.42 8.30
N LEU A 142 -9.65 -15.67 7.85
CA LEU A 142 -8.66 -14.61 7.63
C LEU A 142 -9.11 -13.63 6.52
N ARG A 143 -9.65 -14.14 5.42
CA ARG A 143 -10.17 -13.31 4.33
C ARG A 143 -11.30 -12.40 4.79
N ALA A 144 -12.21 -12.90 5.62
CA ALA A 144 -13.27 -12.08 6.21
C ALA A 144 -12.70 -10.94 7.07
N LYS A 145 -11.71 -11.22 7.93
CA LYS A 145 -11.01 -10.21 8.76
C LYS A 145 -10.25 -9.17 7.94
N LEU A 146 -9.77 -9.53 6.74
CA LEU A 146 -9.02 -8.64 5.85
C LEU A 146 -9.91 -7.91 4.84
N THR A 147 -11.21 -8.21 4.78
CA THR A 147 -12.13 -7.56 3.82
C THR A 147 -12.69 -6.28 4.44
N PRO A 148 -12.51 -5.11 3.80
CA PRO A 148 -13.12 -3.88 4.28
C PRO A 148 -14.64 -3.87 4.20
N ASP A 149 -15.26 -3.18 5.15
CA ASP A 149 -16.70 -2.93 5.28
C ASP A 149 -17.13 -1.57 4.69
N TYR A 150 -16.18 -0.78 4.20
CA TYR A 150 -16.41 0.52 3.59
C TYR A 150 -16.18 0.47 2.07
N ARG A 151 -16.78 1.41 1.32
CA ARG A 151 -16.66 1.47 -0.15
C ARG A 151 -15.23 1.76 -0.59
N ILE A 152 -14.80 1.11 -1.68
CA ILE A 152 -13.47 1.41 -2.24
C ILE A 152 -13.37 2.88 -2.65
N GLY A 153 -12.25 3.54 -2.34
CA GLY A 153 -12.07 4.97 -2.58
C GLY A 153 -12.31 5.89 -1.38
N CYS A 154 -13.07 5.47 -0.38
CA CYS A 154 -13.25 6.29 0.84
C CYS A 154 -11.94 6.49 1.61
N LYS A 155 -10.98 5.59 1.40
CA LYS A 155 -9.59 5.70 1.87
C LYS A 155 -8.66 5.42 0.69
N ARG A 156 -7.55 6.15 0.63
CA ARG A 156 -6.50 5.97 -0.38
C ARG A 156 -5.76 4.66 -0.21
#